data_AF-A0A955DEA8-F1
#
_entry.id   AF-A0A955DEA8-F1
#
_cell.length_a   1.000
_cell.length_b   1.000
_cell.length_c   1.000
_cell.angle_alpha   90.00
_cell.angle_beta   90.00
_cell.angle_gamma   90.00
#
_symmetry.space_group_name_H-M   'P 1'
#
loop_
_entity.id
_entity.type
_entity.pdbx_description
1 polymer ?
#
loop_
_entity_poly.entity_id
_entity_poly.type
_entity_poly.pdbx_seq_one_letter_code
_entity_poly.pdbx_strand_id
1 'polypeptide(L)'
;MPAPSSLTAWDFLPEGWVIEAHADGCRGHNRGDAPIRAVAPAGFVPVTQLEHARLGTITAPMRRVAEREGHLTAEQVRDEIAAGRLIIPANIRHLTYDLDPMAIGRASKTKVNANMGASPVSSGTDEELEKLRWAERWGGDTVMDLSTGGDLDACREAILRHSTVPIGTVPIYSMII
;
A
#
# COMPACT_ATOMS: atom_id res chain seq x y z
N MET A 1 -21.45 -4.67 -20.88
CA MET A 1 -20.60 -3.93 -19.92
C MET A 1 -20.51 -2.50 -20.40
N PRO A 2 -20.57 -1.48 -19.52
CA PRO A 2 -20.32 -0.10 -19.92
C PRO A 2 -18.89 0.04 -20.49
N ALA A 3 -18.69 1.02 -21.35
CA ALA A 3 -17.36 1.32 -21.87
C ALA A 3 -16.40 1.74 -20.73
N PRO A 4 -15.11 1.39 -20.79
CA PRO A 4 -14.12 1.91 -19.85
C PRO A 4 -14.11 3.44 -19.86
N SER A 5 -13.92 4.05 -18.69
CA SER A 5 -13.74 5.50 -18.57
C SER A 5 -12.56 5.96 -19.42
N SER A 6 -12.71 7.10 -20.10
CA SER A 6 -11.60 7.80 -20.75
C SER A 6 -10.74 8.58 -19.75
N LEU A 7 -11.27 8.83 -18.54
CA LEU A 7 -10.56 9.50 -17.46
C LEU A 7 -9.60 8.54 -16.76
N THR A 8 -8.46 9.09 -16.39
CA THR A 8 -7.35 8.47 -15.65
C THR A 8 -7.22 9.08 -14.26
N ALA A 9 -6.38 8.51 -13.40
CA ALA A 9 -6.10 9.10 -12.09
C ALA A 9 -5.57 10.55 -12.17
N TRP A 10 -4.97 10.95 -13.29
CA TRP A 10 -4.44 12.31 -13.51
C TRP A 10 -5.54 13.34 -13.78
N ASP A 11 -6.78 12.91 -14.04
CA ASP A 11 -7.95 13.78 -14.20
C ASP A 11 -8.60 14.14 -12.86
N PHE A 12 -8.20 13.47 -11.78
CA PHE A 12 -8.75 13.63 -10.43
C PHE A 12 -7.67 14.09 -9.44
N LEU A 13 -7.01 15.21 -9.75
CA LEU A 13 -6.09 15.84 -8.81
C LEU A 13 -6.86 16.66 -7.75
N PRO A 14 -6.34 16.78 -6.52
CA PRO A 14 -6.92 17.64 -5.51
C PRO A 14 -6.95 19.12 -5.95
N GLU A 15 -7.80 19.92 -5.33
CA GLU A 15 -7.87 21.36 -5.59
C GLU A 15 -6.51 22.04 -5.38
N GLY A 16 -6.15 22.95 -6.29
CA GLY A 16 -4.88 23.69 -6.26
C GLY A 16 -3.67 22.91 -6.81
N TRP A 17 -3.82 21.64 -7.16
CA TRP A 17 -2.76 20.88 -7.82
C TRP A 17 -2.80 21.11 -9.32
N VAL A 18 -1.63 21.32 -9.92
CA VAL A 18 -1.48 21.47 -11.37
C VAL A 18 -0.54 20.41 -11.92
N ILE A 19 -0.55 20.23 -13.23
CA ILE A 19 0.34 19.30 -13.93
C ILE A 19 1.34 20.10 -14.75
N GLU A 20 2.60 19.72 -14.69
CA GLU A 20 3.65 20.26 -15.55
C GLU A 20 4.42 19.13 -16.23
N ALA A 21 5.05 19.45 -17.36
CA ALA A 21 6.04 18.59 -17.98
C ALA A 21 7.33 18.61 -17.14
N HIS A 22 7.91 17.44 -16.89
CA HIS A 22 9.13 17.32 -16.10
C HIS A 22 9.97 16.15 -16.62
N ALA A 23 11.28 16.35 -16.80
CA ALA A 23 12.15 15.32 -17.41
C ALA A 23 12.11 13.98 -16.66
N ASP A 24 12.12 14.05 -15.33
CA ASP A 24 12.03 12.88 -14.45
C ASP A 24 10.60 12.58 -14.01
N GLY A 25 9.59 13.12 -14.70
CA GLY A 25 8.18 12.90 -14.40
C GLY A 25 7.70 11.47 -14.67
N CYS A 26 6.45 11.21 -14.32
CA CYS A 26 5.73 9.99 -14.64
C CYS A 26 5.41 9.92 -16.13
N ARG A 27 5.58 8.73 -16.72
CA ARG A 27 5.22 8.41 -18.11
C ARG A 27 3.92 7.60 -18.23
N GLY A 28 3.39 7.12 -17.11
CA GLY A 28 2.18 6.27 -17.04
C GLY A 28 0.84 6.98 -17.21
N HIS A 29 0.74 7.98 -18.09
CA HIS A 29 -0.45 8.82 -18.30
C HIS A 29 -0.88 8.88 -19.78
N ASN A 30 -2.13 9.28 -20.03
CA ASN A 30 -2.69 9.38 -21.38
C ASN A 30 -2.66 10.83 -21.92
N ARG A 31 -1.68 11.65 -21.49
CA ARG A 31 -1.64 13.11 -21.76
C ARG A 31 -0.53 13.54 -22.72
N GLY A 32 -0.09 12.63 -23.59
CA GLY A 32 1.02 12.82 -24.54
C GLY A 32 2.30 12.10 -24.10
N ASP A 33 3.39 12.33 -24.83
CA ASP A 33 4.65 11.57 -24.69
C ASP A 33 5.65 12.18 -23.69
N ALA A 34 5.45 13.45 -23.32
CA ALA A 34 6.29 14.12 -22.35
C ALA A 34 5.97 13.62 -20.94
N PRO A 35 6.97 13.25 -20.11
CA PRO A 35 6.71 12.86 -18.74
C PRO A 35 6.16 14.05 -17.95
N ILE A 36 5.24 13.76 -17.03
CA ILE A 36 4.56 14.77 -16.23
C ILE A 36 4.74 14.53 -14.74
N ARG A 37 4.64 15.60 -13.95
CA ARG A 37 4.40 15.48 -12.52
C ARG A 37 3.31 16.45 -12.11
N ALA A 38 2.72 16.18 -10.96
CA ALA A 38 1.92 17.17 -10.29
C ALA A 38 2.82 18.17 -9.55
N VAL A 39 2.32 19.39 -9.41
CA VAL A 39 2.85 20.44 -8.55
C VAL A 39 1.78 20.71 -7.51
N ALA A 40 2.11 20.47 -6.24
CA ALA A 40 1.23 20.75 -5.12
C ALA A 40 1.31 22.22 -4.71
N PRO A 41 0.27 22.74 -4.01
CA PRO A 41 0.30 24.07 -3.40
C PRO A 41 1.50 24.27 -2.47
N ALA A 42 1.91 25.53 -2.31
CA ALA A 42 3.01 25.89 -1.42
C ALA A 42 2.75 25.39 0.02
N GLY A 43 3.76 24.79 0.63
CA GLY A 43 3.69 24.23 1.99
C GLY A 43 3.09 22.83 2.09
N PHE A 44 2.66 22.22 0.98
CA PHE A 44 2.21 20.83 0.99
C PHE A 44 3.38 19.86 1.25
N VAL A 45 3.18 18.92 2.16
CA VAL A 45 4.14 17.86 2.48
C VAL A 45 3.52 16.51 2.15
N PRO A 46 4.07 15.75 1.19
CA PRO A 46 3.55 14.42 0.87
C PRO A 46 3.78 13.44 2.01
N VAL A 47 2.79 12.58 2.26
CA VAL A 47 2.86 11.51 3.28
C VAL A 47 2.63 10.14 2.64
N THR A 48 1.66 10.05 1.73
CA THR A 48 1.29 8.81 1.07
C THR A 48 2.17 8.54 -0.14
N GLN A 49 2.29 7.26 -0.51
CA GLN A 49 3.04 6.85 -1.70
C GLN A 49 2.46 7.45 -2.99
N LEU A 50 1.14 7.66 -3.05
CA LEU A 50 0.48 8.32 -4.19
C LEU A 50 0.92 9.77 -4.35
N GLU A 51 0.97 10.53 -3.25
CA GLU A 51 1.41 11.93 -3.27
C GLU A 51 2.88 12.03 -3.70
N HIS A 52 3.77 11.23 -3.10
CA HIS A 52 5.17 11.18 -3.50
C HIS A 52 5.31 10.84 -4.99
N ALA A 53 4.59 9.82 -5.47
CA ALA A 53 4.67 9.38 -6.86
C ALA A 53 4.20 10.46 -7.84
N ARG A 54 3.08 11.13 -7.54
CA ARG A 54 2.55 12.23 -8.37
C ARG A 54 3.49 13.42 -8.41
N LEU A 55 4.20 13.71 -7.32
CA LEU A 55 5.25 14.74 -7.29
C LEU A 55 6.56 14.30 -8.00
N GLY A 56 6.58 13.11 -8.59
CA GLY A 56 7.75 12.56 -9.29
C GLY A 56 8.81 11.94 -8.38
N THR A 57 8.55 11.83 -7.08
CA THR A 57 9.52 11.34 -6.08
C THR A 57 9.53 9.82 -6.01
N ILE A 58 10.73 9.22 -6.03
CA ILE A 58 10.95 7.80 -5.77
C ILE A 58 11.32 7.60 -4.30
N THR A 59 10.44 6.95 -3.54
CA THR A 59 10.60 6.70 -2.10
C THR A 59 11.41 5.43 -1.83
N ALA A 60 11.85 5.22 -0.58
CA ALA A 60 12.49 3.97 -0.16
C ALA A 60 11.57 2.74 -0.35
N PRO A 61 10.28 2.77 0.02
CA PRO A 61 9.34 1.70 -0.31
C PRO A 61 9.25 1.36 -1.80
N MET A 62 9.26 2.36 -2.70
CA MET A 62 9.24 2.11 -4.15
C MET A 62 10.49 1.38 -4.64
N ARG A 63 11.69 1.77 -4.14
CA ARG A 63 12.94 1.07 -4.45
C ARG A 63 12.90 -0.37 -3.94
N ARG A 64 12.44 -0.57 -2.69
CA ARG A 64 12.34 -1.89 -2.10
C ARG A 64 11.38 -2.80 -2.86
N VAL A 65 10.25 -2.27 -3.34
CA VAL A 65 9.35 -3.01 -4.23
C VAL A 65 10.04 -3.41 -5.53
N ALA A 66 10.80 -2.51 -6.17
CA ALA A 66 11.51 -2.82 -7.41
C ALA A 66 12.58 -3.92 -7.21
N GLU A 67 13.25 -3.96 -6.04
CA GLU A 67 14.16 -5.06 -5.69
C GLU A 67 13.43 -6.41 -5.59
N ARG A 68 12.22 -6.43 -5.01
CA ARG A 68 11.39 -7.65 -4.86
C ARG A 68 10.77 -8.08 -6.18
N GLU A 69 10.37 -7.11 -6.99
CA GLU A 69 9.78 -7.27 -8.31
C GLU A 69 10.84 -6.96 -9.37
N GLY A 70 11.89 -7.77 -9.46
CA GLY A 70 13.05 -7.52 -10.33
C GLY A 70 12.77 -7.36 -11.83
N HIS A 71 11.51 -7.51 -12.27
CA HIS A 71 11.04 -7.17 -13.62
C HIS A 71 10.50 -5.72 -13.75
N LEU A 72 10.49 -4.94 -12.67
CA LEU A 72 10.07 -3.54 -12.62
C LEU A 72 11.21 -2.66 -12.10
N THR A 73 11.40 -1.48 -12.71
CA THR A 73 12.27 -0.44 -12.15
C THR A 73 11.52 0.41 -11.13
N ALA A 74 12.26 1.17 -10.30
CA ALA A 74 11.65 2.06 -9.32
C ALA A 74 10.81 3.18 -9.97
N GLU A 75 11.21 3.64 -11.16
CA GLU A 75 10.45 4.58 -11.99
C GLU A 75 9.13 3.95 -12.48
N GLN A 76 9.17 2.70 -12.93
CA GLN A 76 7.94 1.99 -13.35
C GLN A 76 6.98 1.78 -12.17
N VAL A 77 7.51 1.44 -10.98
CA VAL A 77 6.70 1.35 -9.75
C VAL A 77 6.07 2.70 -9.42
N ARG A 78 6.85 3.78 -9.41
CA ARG A 78 6.36 5.15 -9.19
C ARG A 78 5.27 5.51 -10.20
N ASP A 79 5.46 5.21 -11.47
CA ASP A 79 4.54 5.59 -12.54
C ASP A 79 3.20 4.87 -12.41
N GLU A 80 3.20 3.58 -12.09
CA GLU A 80 1.99 2.81 -11.80
C GLU A 80 1.26 3.34 -10.56
N ILE A 81 2.00 3.76 -9.52
CA ILE A 81 1.42 4.39 -8.33
C ILE A 81 0.79 5.74 -8.68
N ALA A 82 1.52 6.61 -9.36
CA ALA A 82 1.02 7.95 -9.72
C ALA A 82 -0.24 7.87 -10.61
N ALA A 83 -0.31 6.83 -11.45
CA ALA A 83 -1.46 6.54 -12.28
C ALA A 83 -2.60 5.78 -11.57
N GLY A 84 -2.45 5.47 -10.28
CA GLY A 84 -3.48 4.80 -9.48
C GLY A 84 -3.73 3.33 -9.83
N ARG A 85 -2.76 2.67 -10.48
CA ARG A 85 -2.86 1.26 -10.92
C ARG A 85 -2.09 0.28 -10.03
N LEU A 86 -1.26 0.81 -9.14
CA LEU A 86 -0.48 0.06 -8.15
C LEU A 86 -0.50 0.82 -6.83
N ILE A 87 -0.55 0.08 -5.72
CA ILE A 87 -0.44 0.64 -4.37
C ILE A 87 0.70 -0.04 -3.60
N ILE A 88 1.24 0.67 -2.62
CA ILE A 88 2.14 0.12 -1.59
C ILE A 88 1.50 0.42 -0.23
N PRO A 89 0.86 -0.56 0.42
CA PRO A 89 0.28 -0.38 1.76
C PRO A 89 1.41 -0.30 2.80
N ALA A 90 1.87 0.92 3.06
CA ALA A 90 2.99 1.20 3.95
C ALA A 90 2.63 2.34 4.91
N ASN A 91 1.89 2.01 5.97
CA ASN A 91 1.62 2.97 7.04
C ASN A 91 2.94 3.38 7.70
N ILE A 92 3.14 4.68 7.90
CA ILE A 92 4.36 5.24 8.48
C ILE A 92 4.73 4.66 9.86
N ARG A 93 3.74 4.21 10.64
CA ARG A 93 3.96 3.57 11.94
C ARG A 93 4.39 2.12 11.81
N HIS A 94 3.87 1.39 10.83
CA HIS A 94 4.28 0.00 10.61
C HIS A 94 5.69 -0.07 9.99
N LEU A 95 6.06 0.95 9.19
CA LEU A 95 7.42 1.13 8.69
C LEU A 95 8.47 1.34 9.78
N THR A 96 8.10 1.68 11.02
CA THR A 96 9.05 1.76 12.14
C THR A 96 9.33 0.40 12.78
N TYR A 97 8.60 -0.64 12.38
CA TYR A 97 8.83 -2.03 12.76
C TYR A 97 9.48 -2.78 11.60
N ASP A 98 9.12 -4.04 11.37
CA ASP A 98 9.76 -4.93 10.40
C ASP A 98 8.99 -5.05 9.06
N LEU A 99 8.07 -4.11 8.76
CA LEU A 99 7.35 -4.13 7.49
C LEU A 99 8.32 -4.11 6.31
N ASP A 100 8.30 -5.16 5.49
CA ASP A 100 8.97 -5.22 4.19
C ASP A 100 7.98 -4.78 3.10
N PRO A 101 8.11 -3.55 2.54
CA PRO A 101 7.17 -3.02 1.58
C PRO A 101 6.97 -3.92 0.36
N MET A 102 5.72 -4.00 -0.10
CA MET A 102 5.34 -4.69 -1.32
C MET A 102 4.30 -3.92 -2.12
N ALA A 103 4.17 -4.29 -3.39
CA ALA A 103 3.19 -3.71 -4.30
C ALA A 103 1.98 -4.62 -4.51
N ILE A 104 0.82 -3.98 -4.71
CA ILE A 104 -0.39 -4.62 -5.21
C ILE A 104 -0.83 -3.84 -6.44
N GLY A 105 -0.79 -4.48 -7.60
CA GLY A 105 -1.21 -3.89 -8.87
C GLY A 105 -1.08 -4.89 -10.03
N ARG A 106 -1.64 -4.55 -11.19
CA ARG A 106 -1.60 -5.45 -12.36
C ARG A 106 -0.19 -5.66 -12.93
N ALA A 107 0.72 -4.73 -12.68
CA ALA A 107 2.11 -4.80 -13.13
C ALA A 107 3.01 -5.64 -12.20
N SER A 108 2.62 -5.82 -10.93
CA SER A 108 3.35 -6.66 -9.97
C SER A 108 2.94 -8.13 -10.11
N LYS A 109 3.63 -9.04 -9.43
CA LYS A 109 3.14 -10.42 -9.29
C LYS A 109 1.80 -10.42 -8.55
N THR A 110 0.95 -11.39 -8.84
CA THR A 110 -0.30 -11.62 -8.08
C THR A 110 0.04 -11.83 -6.62
N LYS A 111 -0.72 -11.18 -5.74
CA LYS A 111 -0.56 -11.23 -4.28
C LYS A 111 -1.69 -12.02 -3.63
N VAL A 112 -1.39 -12.74 -2.55
CA VAL A 112 -2.36 -13.53 -1.77
C VAL A 112 -2.48 -12.96 -0.36
N ASN A 113 -3.72 -12.85 0.12
CA ASN A 113 -4.02 -12.43 1.48
C ASN A 113 -4.42 -13.64 2.35
N ALA A 114 -3.92 -13.70 3.58
CA ALA A 114 -4.36 -14.65 4.60
C ALA A 114 -5.20 -13.92 5.67
N ASN A 115 -6.39 -14.45 5.96
CA ASN A 115 -7.22 -13.95 7.05
C ASN A 115 -6.92 -14.72 8.33
N MET A 116 -6.74 -13.99 9.44
CA MET A 116 -6.64 -14.53 10.79
C MET A 116 -7.51 -13.69 11.75
N GLY A 117 -7.55 -14.05 13.03
CA GLY A 117 -8.31 -13.31 14.02
C GLY A 117 -8.79 -14.18 15.17
N ALA A 118 -8.77 -13.58 16.36
CA ALA A 118 -9.34 -14.14 17.58
C ALA A 118 -10.86 -13.98 17.60
N SER A 119 -11.54 -14.93 18.22
CA SER A 119 -12.99 -14.90 18.43
C SER A 119 -13.30 -14.85 19.93
N PRO A 120 -14.50 -14.40 20.35
CA PRO A 120 -14.89 -14.41 21.77
C PRO A 120 -14.79 -15.78 22.46
N VAL A 121 -14.76 -16.85 21.68
CA VAL A 121 -14.80 -18.24 22.15
C VAL A 121 -13.44 -18.95 22.04
N SER A 122 -12.47 -18.39 21.30
CA SER A 122 -11.23 -19.08 20.97
C SER A 122 -10.16 -18.12 20.40
N SER A 123 -8.90 -18.45 20.70
CA SER A 123 -7.67 -17.79 20.27
C SER A 123 -7.27 -16.57 21.11
N GLY A 124 -6.06 -16.64 21.67
CA GLY A 124 -5.37 -15.53 22.32
C GLY A 124 -4.22 -14.99 21.46
N THR A 125 -3.53 -13.97 21.94
CA THR A 125 -2.45 -13.30 21.21
C THR A 125 -1.36 -14.25 20.70
N ASP A 126 -0.94 -15.23 21.50
CA ASP A 126 0.13 -16.18 21.11
C ASP A 126 -0.27 -17.06 19.92
N GLU A 127 -1.53 -17.51 19.89
CA GLU A 127 -2.09 -18.30 18.79
C GLU A 127 -2.19 -17.47 17.51
N GLU A 128 -2.60 -16.19 17.61
CA GLU A 128 -2.63 -15.28 16.45
C GLU A 128 -1.22 -15.00 15.90
N LEU A 129 -0.23 -14.81 16.79
CA LEU A 129 1.17 -14.67 16.37
C LEU A 129 1.70 -15.95 15.71
N GLU A 130 1.26 -17.13 16.14
CA GLU A 130 1.59 -18.38 15.46
C GLU A 130 0.98 -18.44 14.06
N LYS A 131 -0.31 -18.09 13.92
CA LYS A 131 -0.99 -18.01 12.61
C LYS A 131 -0.30 -17.03 11.67
N LEU A 132 0.15 -15.87 12.18
CA LEU A 132 0.92 -14.89 11.43
C LEU A 132 2.21 -15.49 10.86
N ARG A 133 3.02 -16.13 11.72
CA ARG A 133 4.26 -16.78 11.28
C ARG A 133 4.01 -17.85 10.23
N TRP A 134 2.94 -18.63 10.37
CA TRP A 134 2.58 -19.64 9.37
C TRP A 134 2.13 -19.02 8.05
N ALA A 135 1.35 -17.94 8.08
CA ALA A 135 0.92 -17.23 6.88
C ALA A 135 2.13 -16.69 6.10
N GLU A 136 3.05 -15.98 6.77
CA GLU A 136 4.25 -15.44 6.13
C GLU A 136 5.15 -16.57 5.59
N ARG A 137 5.36 -17.64 6.36
CA ARG A 137 6.20 -18.79 5.97
C ARG A 137 5.73 -19.46 4.68
N TRP A 138 4.42 -19.53 4.46
CA TRP A 138 3.84 -20.18 3.28
C TRP A 138 3.47 -19.21 2.15
N GLY A 139 3.94 -17.96 2.24
CA GLY A 139 3.83 -17.00 1.14
C GLY A 139 2.55 -16.15 1.15
N GLY A 140 1.93 -15.93 2.31
CA GLY A 140 0.94 -14.87 2.46
C GLY A 140 1.60 -13.51 2.26
N ASP A 141 1.25 -12.82 1.17
CA ASP A 141 1.76 -11.48 0.86
C ASP A 141 1.16 -10.43 1.79
N THR A 142 -0.08 -10.61 2.22
CA THR A 142 -0.73 -9.71 3.18
C THR A 142 -1.51 -10.51 4.19
N VAL A 143 -1.76 -9.90 5.35
CA VAL A 143 -2.56 -10.51 6.39
C VAL A 143 -3.66 -9.55 6.80
N MET A 144 -4.86 -10.06 7.04
CA MET A 144 -5.91 -9.31 7.71
C MET A 144 -6.19 -9.88 9.09
N ASP A 145 -6.14 -9.00 10.11
CA ASP A 145 -6.66 -9.27 11.45
C ASP A 145 -8.16 -8.95 11.47
N LEU A 146 -8.97 -10.01 11.58
CA LEU A 146 -10.43 -9.97 11.66
C LEU A 146 -10.93 -10.31 13.07
N SER A 147 -10.11 -10.09 14.09
CA SER A 147 -10.46 -10.41 15.48
C SER A 147 -11.74 -9.72 15.94
N THR A 148 -12.57 -10.46 16.67
CA THR A 148 -13.87 -10.02 17.21
C THR A 148 -14.05 -10.28 18.71
N GLY A 149 -12.99 -10.62 19.44
CA GLY A 149 -13.07 -10.82 20.89
C GLY A 149 -11.71 -10.67 21.58
N GLY A 150 -11.76 -10.59 22.91
CA GLY A 150 -10.57 -10.37 23.74
C GLY A 150 -10.07 -8.92 23.72
N ASP A 151 -8.82 -8.72 24.15
CA ASP A 151 -8.12 -7.44 24.06
C ASP A 151 -7.57 -7.24 22.63
N LEU A 152 -8.39 -6.61 21.78
CA LEU A 152 -8.08 -6.38 20.37
C LEU A 152 -6.86 -5.48 20.19
N ASP A 153 -6.72 -4.45 21.02
CA ASP A 153 -5.64 -3.47 20.88
C ASP A 153 -4.30 -4.11 21.21
N ALA A 154 -4.23 -4.86 22.33
CA ALA A 154 -3.00 -5.57 22.70
C ALA A 154 -2.63 -6.65 21.67
N CYS A 155 -3.60 -7.42 21.18
CA CYS A 155 -3.37 -8.45 20.17
C CYS A 155 -2.85 -7.84 18.85
N ARG A 156 -3.50 -6.76 18.37
CA ARG A 156 -3.13 -6.11 17.11
C ARG A 156 -1.78 -5.40 17.19
N GLU A 157 -1.47 -4.76 18.31
CA GLU A 157 -0.14 -4.18 18.56
C GLU A 157 0.93 -5.26 18.48
N ALA A 158 0.68 -6.44 19.06
CA ALA A 158 1.59 -7.57 18.96
C ALA A 158 1.75 -8.06 17.51
N ILE A 159 0.65 -8.20 16.76
CA ILE A 159 0.68 -8.58 15.33
C ILE A 159 1.50 -7.58 14.51
N LEU A 160 1.27 -6.27 14.66
CA LEU A 160 1.98 -5.22 13.93
C LEU A 160 3.49 -5.22 14.20
N ARG A 161 3.89 -5.50 15.45
CA ARG A 161 5.31 -5.57 15.85
C ARG A 161 6.05 -6.78 15.30
N HIS A 162 5.34 -7.87 14.98
CA HIS A 162 5.95 -9.11 14.52
C HIS A 162 5.70 -9.39 13.04
N SER A 163 4.89 -8.58 12.36
CA SER A 163 4.58 -8.80 10.96
C SER A 163 5.53 -8.06 10.04
N THR A 164 6.07 -8.81 9.08
CA THR A 164 6.87 -8.28 7.98
C THR A 164 6.01 -7.94 6.76
N VAL A 165 4.73 -8.32 6.76
CA VAL A 165 3.79 -8.06 5.67
C VAL A 165 2.75 -7.01 6.06
N PRO A 166 2.10 -6.33 5.08
CA PRO A 166 1.04 -5.39 5.39
C PRO A 166 -0.12 -6.04 6.16
N ILE A 167 -0.55 -5.37 7.24
CA ILE A 167 -1.71 -5.78 8.04
C ILE A 167 -2.95 -4.95 7.67
N GLY A 168 -4.00 -5.63 7.23
CA GLY A 168 -5.34 -5.07 7.06
C GLY A 168 -6.24 -5.35 8.26
N THR A 169 -7.28 -4.54 8.42
CA THR A 169 -8.32 -4.73 9.44
C THR A 169 -9.68 -4.32 8.88
N VAL A 170 -10.75 -4.65 9.60
CA VAL A 170 -12.10 -4.16 9.34
C VAL A 170 -12.52 -3.27 10.52
N PRO A 171 -12.34 -1.94 10.45
CA PRO A 171 -12.49 -1.06 11.61
C PRO A 171 -13.84 -1.15 12.31
N ILE A 172 -14.92 -1.45 11.58
CA ILE A 172 -16.26 -1.60 12.15
C ILE A 172 -16.36 -2.77 13.16
N TYR A 173 -15.52 -3.81 13.03
CA TYR A 173 -15.52 -4.92 13.99
C TYR A 173 -15.03 -4.48 15.36
N SER A 174 -14.05 -3.58 15.43
CA SER A 174 -13.57 -3.02 16.70
C SER A 174 -14.52 -1.98 17.31
N MET A 175 -15.53 -1.50 16.58
CA MET A 175 -16.50 -0.52 17.11
C MET A 175 -17.70 -1.14 17.82
N ILE A 176 -17.90 -2.45 17.64
CA ILE A 176 -19.04 -3.19 18.17
C ILE A 176 -18.66 -4.11 19.35
N ILE A 177 -17.44 -3.94 19.86
CA ILE A 177 -16.81 -4.68 20.97
C ILE A 177 -16.39 -3.64 22.00
#